data_AF-A0A7K0VIH7-F1
#
_entry.id   AF-A0A7K0VIH7-F1
#
_cell.length_a   1.000
_cell.length_b   1.000
_cell.length_c   1.000
_cell.angle_alpha   90.00
_cell.angle_beta   90.00
_cell.angle_gamma   90.00
#
_symmetry.space_group_name_H-M   'P 1'
#
loop_
_entity.id
_entity.type
_entity.pdbx_description
1 polymer ?
#
loop_
_entity_poly.entity_id
_entity_poly.type
_entity_poly.pdbx_seq_one_letter_code
_entity_poly.pdbx_strand_id
1 'polypeptide(L)'
;MLALTFGAGRLLTGESLLVSPGYNVVTWVVTAKHSAWLVLAIFVLRNLATSAAVAGGGAGGIFIPLSVAGALTGSIVATVVHHPDPTLFIVIGVAAFLGAGYRVPLAAVMFVAETTGRPSFIVPGLLAAVIAELMMGASSVTKYQVGARPFDGPADADAPIHS
;
A
#
# COMPACT_ATOMS: atom_id res chain seq x y z
N MET A 1 19.84 5.96 -8.96
CA MET A 1 18.98 5.17 -8.04
C MET A 1 18.15 4.11 -8.77
N LEU A 2 17.35 4.47 -9.79
CA LEU A 2 16.59 3.51 -10.62
C LEU A 2 17.43 2.38 -11.25
N ALA A 3 18.65 2.68 -11.74
CA ALA A 3 19.56 1.68 -12.29
C ALA A 3 20.11 0.71 -11.22
N LEU A 4 20.28 1.17 -9.97
CA LEU A 4 20.72 0.33 -8.84
C LEU A 4 19.60 -0.63 -8.40
N THR A 5 18.36 -0.16 -8.35
CA THR A 5 17.20 -1.01 -8.05
C THR A 5 16.91 -2.00 -9.18
N PHE A 6 17.14 -1.62 -10.43
CA PHE A 6 17.04 -2.51 -11.59
C PHE A 6 18.09 -3.64 -11.52
N GLY A 7 19.35 -3.30 -11.29
CA GLY A 7 20.44 -4.26 -11.14
C GLY A 7 20.25 -5.20 -9.96
N ALA A 8 19.87 -4.66 -8.79
CA ALA A 8 19.61 -5.45 -7.59
C ALA A 8 18.44 -6.43 -7.75
N GLY A 9 17.35 -6.02 -8.42
CA GLY A 9 16.22 -6.91 -8.69
C GLY A 9 16.57 -8.06 -9.61
N ARG A 10 17.32 -7.78 -10.68
CA ARG A 10 17.75 -8.82 -11.60
C ARG A 10 18.74 -9.79 -10.96
N LEU A 11 19.61 -9.30 -10.06
CA LEU A 11 20.58 -10.13 -9.34
C LEU A 11 19.91 -11.05 -8.31
N LEU A 12 18.88 -10.55 -7.60
CA LEU A 12 18.23 -11.29 -6.52
C LEU A 12 17.11 -12.22 -7.00
N THR A 13 16.42 -11.88 -8.10
CA THR A 13 15.22 -12.61 -8.55
C THR A 13 15.25 -13.03 -10.02
N GLY A 14 16.29 -12.68 -10.80
CA GLY A 14 16.35 -12.95 -12.25
C GLY A 14 15.43 -12.05 -13.09
N GLU A 15 14.42 -11.45 -12.47
CA GLU A 15 13.37 -10.62 -13.05
C GLU A 15 13.50 -9.15 -12.62
N SER A 16 12.97 -8.22 -13.43
CA SER A 16 12.92 -6.79 -13.08
C SER A 16 11.72 -6.46 -12.20
N LEU A 17 11.61 -7.11 -11.04
CA LEU A 17 10.48 -6.93 -10.13
C LEU A 17 10.42 -5.49 -9.55
N LEU A 18 11.58 -4.87 -9.36
CA LEU A 18 11.73 -3.58 -8.69
C LEU A 18 11.38 -2.36 -9.55
N VAL A 19 11.54 -2.43 -10.88
CA VAL A 19 11.19 -1.33 -11.81
C VAL A 19 9.86 -1.59 -12.53
N SER A 20 9.27 -2.77 -12.34
CA SER A 20 7.97 -3.11 -12.91
C SER A 20 6.83 -2.23 -12.34
N PRO A 21 5.72 -2.07 -13.09
CA PRO A 21 4.52 -1.37 -12.62
C PRO A 21 4.01 -1.89 -11.27
N GLY A 22 4.24 -3.18 -10.96
CA GLY A 22 3.90 -3.80 -9.68
C GLY A 22 3.10 -5.08 -9.82
N TYR A 23 2.37 -5.25 -10.92
CA TYR A 23 1.62 -6.47 -11.22
C TYR A 23 2.53 -7.72 -11.16
N ASN A 24 3.73 -7.63 -11.74
CA ASN A 24 4.72 -8.72 -11.72
C ASN A 24 5.15 -9.11 -10.30
N VAL A 25 5.16 -8.17 -9.36
CA VAL A 25 5.51 -8.45 -7.96
C VAL A 25 4.38 -9.21 -7.29
N VAL A 26 3.12 -8.79 -7.53
CA VAL A 26 1.93 -9.45 -6.97
C VAL A 26 1.82 -10.87 -7.51
N THR A 27 1.96 -11.07 -8.83
CA THR A 27 1.93 -12.41 -9.42
C THR A 27 3.07 -13.26 -8.87
N TRP A 28 4.28 -12.71 -8.74
CA TRP A 28 5.42 -13.42 -8.17
C TRP A 28 5.13 -13.93 -6.75
N VAL A 29 4.63 -13.10 -5.83
CA VAL A 29 4.30 -13.58 -4.46
C VAL A 29 3.10 -14.54 -4.39
N VAL A 30 2.20 -14.51 -5.36
CA VAL A 30 1.03 -15.40 -5.41
C VAL A 30 1.36 -16.75 -6.04
N THR A 31 2.19 -16.78 -7.08
CA THR A 31 2.47 -18.00 -7.86
C THR A 31 3.36 -19.00 -7.13
N ALA A 32 4.31 -18.54 -6.32
CA ALA A 32 5.22 -19.43 -5.59
C ALA A 32 5.48 -18.96 -4.17
N LYS A 33 5.83 -19.92 -3.30
CA LYS A 33 6.31 -19.62 -1.95
C LYS A 33 7.75 -19.13 -2.03
N HIS A 34 7.97 -17.92 -1.53
CA HIS A 34 9.28 -17.29 -1.48
C HIS A 34 9.77 -17.20 -0.05
N SER A 35 11.08 -17.16 0.14
CA SER A 35 11.65 -17.02 1.47
C SER A 35 11.33 -15.63 2.04
N ALA A 36 10.88 -15.57 3.31
CA ALA A 36 10.44 -14.32 3.94
C ALA A 36 11.51 -13.21 3.91
N TRP A 37 12.79 -13.56 4.04
CA TRP A 37 13.89 -12.59 3.97
C TRP A 37 13.99 -11.92 2.60
N LEU A 38 13.74 -12.67 1.52
CA LEU A 38 13.80 -12.17 0.16
C LEU A 38 12.62 -11.22 -0.11
N VAL A 39 11.42 -11.61 0.32
CA VAL A 39 10.22 -10.78 0.22
C VAL A 39 10.40 -9.47 1.00
N LEU A 40 10.99 -9.53 2.19
CA LEU A 40 11.31 -8.36 3.00
C LEU A 40 12.34 -7.44 2.32
N ALA A 41 13.40 -8.01 1.72
CA ALA A 41 14.38 -7.23 0.97
C ALA A 41 13.72 -6.46 -0.20
N ILE A 42 12.83 -7.12 -0.95
CA ILE A 42 12.08 -6.49 -2.04
C ILE A 42 11.14 -5.40 -1.51
N PHE A 43 10.44 -5.65 -0.40
CA PHE A 43 9.58 -4.67 0.25
C PHE A 43 10.35 -3.39 0.60
N VAL A 44 11.48 -3.50 1.28
CA VAL A 44 12.30 -2.35 1.69
C VAL A 44 12.81 -1.59 0.47
N LEU A 45 13.43 -2.29 -0.48
CA LEU A 45 13.98 -1.67 -1.69
C LEU A 45 12.91 -0.94 -2.52
N ARG A 46 11.71 -1.51 -2.64
CA ARG A 46 10.61 -0.93 -3.43
C ARG A 46 9.98 0.28 -2.76
N ASN A 47 9.83 0.25 -1.43
CA ASN A 47 9.39 1.42 -0.67
C ASN A 47 10.39 2.57 -0.82
N LEU A 48 11.69 2.31 -0.68
CA LEU A 48 12.72 3.33 -0.92
C LEU A 48 12.69 3.89 -2.35
N ALA A 49 12.53 3.03 -3.35
CA ALA A 49 12.41 3.44 -4.75
C ALA A 49 11.18 4.33 -4.98
N THR A 50 10.04 3.96 -4.38
CA THR A 50 8.78 4.71 -4.49
C THR A 50 8.90 6.06 -3.79
N SER A 51 9.43 6.09 -2.56
CA SER A 51 9.66 7.34 -1.82
C SER A 51 10.59 8.28 -2.58
N ALA A 52 11.66 7.77 -3.19
CA ALA A 52 12.54 8.58 -4.01
C ALA A 52 11.88 9.06 -5.31
N ALA A 53 11.05 8.25 -5.94
CA ALA A 53 10.29 8.65 -7.13
C ALA A 53 9.28 9.77 -6.80
N VAL A 54 8.56 9.64 -5.69
CA VAL A 54 7.62 10.67 -5.20
C VAL A 54 8.36 11.94 -4.81
N ALA A 55 9.48 11.83 -4.08
CA ALA A 55 10.31 12.97 -3.70
C ALA A 55 10.94 13.68 -4.91
N GLY A 56 11.24 12.94 -5.98
CA GLY A 56 11.76 13.46 -7.25
C GLY A 56 10.71 14.11 -8.16
N GLY A 57 9.46 14.26 -7.71
CA GLY A 57 8.39 14.87 -8.50
C GLY A 57 7.74 13.91 -9.50
N GLY A 58 7.91 12.59 -9.35
CA GLY A 58 7.24 11.59 -10.16
C GLY A 58 5.72 11.69 -10.03
N ALA A 59 5.03 12.00 -11.14
CA ALA A 59 3.58 12.03 -11.22
C ALA A 59 3.02 10.61 -11.33
N GLY A 60 2.80 9.95 -10.19
CA GLY A 60 2.15 8.63 -10.13
C GLY A 60 1.31 8.52 -8.86
N GLY A 61 0.09 8.00 -8.98
CA GLY A 61 -0.77 7.73 -7.82
C GLY A 61 -0.14 6.67 -6.90
N ILE A 62 -0.40 6.77 -5.59
CA ILE A 62 0.14 5.83 -4.58
C ILE A 62 -0.58 4.48 -4.52
N PHE A 63 -1.59 4.26 -5.36
CA PHE A 63 -2.44 3.07 -5.34
C PHE A 63 -1.65 1.80 -5.56
N ILE A 64 -0.87 1.75 -6.64
CA ILE A 64 -0.11 0.56 -6.99
C ILE A 64 1.01 0.29 -5.98
N PRO A 65 1.78 1.30 -5.52
CA PRO A 65 2.72 1.11 -4.42
C PRO A 65 2.08 0.52 -3.16
N LEU A 66 0.92 1.02 -2.73
CA LEU A 66 0.20 0.51 -1.56
C LEU A 66 -0.27 -0.92 -1.77
N SER A 67 -0.87 -1.23 -2.92
CA SER A 67 -1.31 -2.59 -3.26
C SER A 67 -0.16 -3.59 -3.21
N VAL A 68 0.99 -3.25 -3.80
CA VAL A 68 2.15 -4.16 -3.78
C VAL A 68 2.78 -4.27 -2.39
N ALA A 69 2.87 -3.16 -1.64
CA ALA A 69 3.36 -3.17 -0.27
C ALA A 69 2.49 -4.08 0.63
N GLY A 70 1.17 -4.01 0.45
CA GLY A 70 0.21 -4.90 1.12
C GLY A 70 0.38 -6.36 0.71
N ALA A 71 0.53 -6.65 -0.58
CA ALA A 71 0.74 -8.01 -1.07
C ALA A 71 2.04 -8.64 -0.52
N LEU A 72 3.14 -7.89 -0.52
CA LEU A 72 4.42 -8.32 0.04
C LEU A 72 4.31 -8.58 1.56
N THR A 73 3.70 -7.64 2.29
CA THR A 73 3.51 -7.80 3.74
C THR A 73 2.63 -9.01 4.07
N GLY A 74 1.52 -9.18 3.36
CA GLY A 74 0.65 -10.34 3.51
C GLY A 74 1.34 -11.67 3.17
N SER A 75 2.23 -11.68 2.17
CA SER A 75 3.05 -12.85 1.84
C SER A 75 4.04 -13.23 2.96
N ILE A 76 4.66 -12.23 3.61
CA ILE A 76 5.51 -12.46 4.79
C ILE A 76 4.68 -13.07 5.92
N VAL A 77 3.51 -12.50 6.22
CA VAL A 77 2.61 -13.03 7.25
C VAL A 77 2.16 -14.46 6.92
N ALA A 78 1.80 -14.74 5.67
CA ALA A 78 1.43 -16.08 5.21
C ALA A 78 2.55 -17.10 5.47
N THR A 79 3.79 -16.69 5.25
CA THR A 79 4.97 -17.53 5.47
C THR A 79 5.19 -17.83 6.94
N VAL A 80 4.98 -16.85 7.83
CA VAL A 80 5.12 -17.03 9.29
C VAL A 80 3.99 -17.89 9.86
N VAL A 81 2.76 -17.66 9.44
CA VAL A 81 1.56 -18.36 9.95
C VAL A 81 1.45 -19.79 9.40
N HIS A 82 2.13 -20.11 8.29
CA HIS A 82 2.08 -21.42 7.63
C HIS A 82 0.67 -21.89 7.27
N HIS A 83 -0.23 -20.96 6.94
CA HIS A 83 -1.62 -21.28 6.60
C HIS A 83 -1.73 -21.95 5.22
N PRO A 84 -2.68 -22.90 5.02
CA PRO A 84 -2.88 -23.59 3.74
C PRO A 84 -3.34 -22.67 2.60
N ASP A 85 -4.07 -21.59 2.92
CA ASP A 85 -4.44 -20.54 1.96
C ASP A 85 -3.57 -19.28 2.19
N PRO A 86 -2.40 -19.16 1.52
CA PRO A 86 -1.56 -17.96 1.62
C PRO A 86 -2.17 -16.75 0.90
N THR A 87 -3.02 -16.99 -0.10
CA THR A 87 -3.70 -15.95 -0.89
C THR A 87 -4.58 -15.10 0.01
N LEU A 88 -5.26 -15.70 0.99
CA LEU A 88 -6.04 -14.99 2.00
C LEU A 88 -5.22 -13.85 2.66
N PHE A 89 -4.01 -14.14 3.14
CA PHE A 89 -3.18 -13.17 3.85
C PHE A 89 -2.60 -12.09 2.93
N ILE A 90 -2.20 -12.47 1.72
CA ILE A 90 -1.76 -11.52 0.68
C ILE A 90 -2.87 -10.51 0.42
N VAL A 91 -4.09 -11.01 0.21
CA VAL A 91 -5.26 -10.22 -0.15
C VAL A 91 -5.73 -9.32 0.99
N ILE A 92 -5.76 -9.84 2.22
CA ILE A 92 -6.03 -9.05 3.43
C ILE A 92 -4.96 -7.95 3.59
N GLY A 93 -3.69 -8.25 3.31
CA GLY A 93 -2.61 -7.27 3.33
C GLY A 93 -2.82 -6.13 2.33
N VAL A 94 -3.28 -6.44 1.11
CA VAL A 94 -3.65 -5.44 0.09
C VAL A 94 -4.79 -4.56 0.61
N ALA A 95 -5.88 -5.15 1.12
CA ALA A 95 -7.00 -4.41 1.68
C ALA A 95 -6.58 -3.50 2.85
N ALA A 96 -5.69 -3.99 3.72
CA ALA A 96 -5.17 -3.24 4.85
C ALA A 96 -4.39 -2.00 4.43
N PHE A 97 -3.45 -2.14 3.49
CA PHE A 97 -2.63 -1.03 3.01
C PHE A 97 -3.43 0.00 2.23
N LEU A 98 -4.37 -0.44 1.39
CA LEU A 98 -5.26 0.47 0.65
C LEU A 98 -6.23 1.19 1.59
N GLY A 99 -6.85 0.45 2.52
CA GLY A 99 -7.80 0.99 3.48
C GLY A 99 -7.17 2.06 4.35
N ALA A 100 -6.01 1.76 4.93
CA ALA A 100 -5.29 2.72 5.76
C ALA A 100 -4.69 3.87 4.94
N GLY A 101 -4.04 3.57 3.81
CA GLY A 101 -3.35 4.57 2.99
C GLY A 101 -4.29 5.61 2.37
N TYR A 102 -5.53 5.24 2.05
CA TYR A 102 -6.52 6.14 1.47
C TYR A 102 -7.66 6.52 2.43
N ARG A 103 -7.73 5.96 3.64
CA ARG A 103 -8.86 6.14 4.58
C ARG A 103 -10.21 5.76 3.97
N VAL A 104 -10.25 4.64 3.24
CA VAL A 104 -11.44 4.08 2.59
C VAL A 104 -11.49 2.56 2.75
N PRO A 105 -11.74 2.04 3.95
CA PRO A 105 -11.67 0.61 4.26
C PRO A 105 -12.73 -0.19 3.50
N LEU A 106 -13.94 0.36 3.33
CA LEU A 106 -15.03 -0.26 2.57
C LEU A 106 -14.70 -0.39 1.07
N ALA A 107 -14.11 0.65 0.47
CA ALA A 107 -13.73 0.60 -0.93
C ALA A 107 -12.54 -0.36 -1.15
N ALA A 108 -11.56 -0.34 -0.24
CA ALA A 108 -10.40 -1.23 -0.31
C ALA A 108 -10.79 -2.70 -0.25
N VAL A 109 -11.71 -3.07 0.63
CA VAL A 109 -12.16 -4.46 0.73
C VAL A 109 -13.02 -4.88 -0.46
N MET A 110 -13.89 -3.99 -0.98
CA MET A 110 -14.68 -4.29 -2.18
C MET A 110 -13.78 -4.46 -3.41
N PHE A 111 -12.76 -3.61 -3.56
CA PHE A 111 -11.75 -3.75 -4.61
C PHE A 111 -11.08 -5.13 -4.56
N VAL A 112 -10.68 -5.56 -3.37
CA VAL A 112 -10.09 -6.87 -3.15
C VAL A 112 -11.07 -8.02 -3.45
N ALA A 113 -12.32 -7.92 -3.02
CA ALA A 113 -13.33 -8.94 -3.25
C ALA A 113 -13.63 -9.12 -4.75
N GLU A 114 -13.72 -8.00 -5.48
CA GLU A 114 -13.97 -7.99 -6.92
C GLU A 114 -12.77 -8.54 -7.71
N THR A 115 -11.56 -8.07 -7.41
CA THR A 115 -10.35 -8.50 -8.12
C THR A 115 -9.97 -9.95 -7.87
N THR A 116 -10.37 -10.52 -6.74
CA THR A 116 -10.12 -11.93 -6.41
C THR A 116 -11.30 -12.84 -6.73
N GLY A 117 -12.49 -12.30 -6.97
CA GLY A 117 -13.72 -13.07 -7.15
C GLY A 117 -14.13 -13.88 -5.91
N ARG A 118 -13.64 -13.51 -4.71
CA ARG A 118 -13.84 -14.27 -3.46
C ARG A 118 -14.50 -13.41 -2.38
N PRO A 119 -15.85 -13.37 -2.31
CA PRO A 119 -16.57 -12.59 -1.30
C PRO A 119 -16.27 -13.00 0.15
N SER A 120 -15.82 -14.25 0.37
CA SER A 120 -15.42 -14.74 1.69
C SER A 120 -14.24 -13.97 2.30
N PHE A 121 -13.50 -13.20 1.49
CA PHE A 121 -12.40 -12.35 1.95
C PHE A 121 -12.86 -10.99 2.47
N ILE A 122 -14.13 -10.63 2.29
CA ILE A 122 -14.66 -9.32 2.72
C ILE A 122 -14.54 -9.15 4.23
N VAL A 123 -15.05 -10.11 5.01
CA VAL A 123 -15.05 -10.01 6.48
C VAL A 123 -13.63 -9.86 7.05
N PRO A 124 -12.66 -10.74 6.74
CA PRO A 124 -11.31 -10.60 7.29
C PRO A 124 -10.55 -9.41 6.69
N GLY A 125 -10.79 -9.07 5.42
CA GLY A 125 -10.17 -7.91 4.77
C GLY A 125 -10.64 -6.59 5.38
N LEU A 126 -11.93 -6.45 5.67
CA LEU A 126 -12.50 -5.26 6.30
C LEU A 126 -11.94 -5.06 7.72
N LEU A 127 -11.85 -6.14 8.50
CA LEU A 127 -11.26 -6.08 9.85
C LEU A 127 -9.82 -5.58 9.79
N ALA A 128 -8.99 -6.13 8.90
CA ALA A 128 -7.61 -5.70 8.77
C ALA A 128 -7.49 -4.24 8.27
N ALA A 129 -8.34 -3.83 7.31
CA ALA A 129 -8.37 -2.46 6.81
C ALA A 129 -8.74 -1.45 7.90
N VAL A 130 -9.78 -1.73 8.69
CA VAL A 130 -10.18 -0.85 9.80
C VAL A 130 -9.12 -0.81 10.89
N ILE A 131 -8.53 -1.96 11.27
CA ILE A 131 -7.46 -1.99 12.27
C ILE A 131 -6.24 -1.19 11.78
N ALA A 132 -5.82 -1.39 10.54
CA ALA A 132 -4.68 -0.67 9.98
C ALA A 132 -4.93 0.84 9.90
N GLU A 133 -6.14 1.26 9.51
CA GLU A 133 -6.54 2.66 9.49
C GLU A 133 -6.55 3.28 10.90
N LEU A 134 -7.11 2.58 11.89
CA LEU A 134 -7.11 3.02 13.28
C LEU A 134 -5.69 3.16 13.84
N MET A 135 -4.79 2.22 13.50
CA MET A 135 -3.38 2.28 13.89
C MET A 135 -2.62 3.43 13.23
N MET A 136 -2.99 3.81 12.00
CA MET A 136 -2.41 4.97 11.32
C MET A 136 -2.80 6.30 11.99
N GLY A 137 -3.97 6.34 12.65
CA GLY A 137 -4.41 7.47 13.47
C GLY A 137 -4.52 8.79 12.71
N ALA A 138 -4.08 9.90 13.32
CA ALA A 138 -4.11 11.24 12.71
C ALA A 138 -2.88 11.56 11.84
N SER A 139 -2.00 10.59 11.57
CA SER A 139 -0.83 10.83 10.74
C SER A 139 -1.27 11.19 9.30
N SER A 140 -0.69 12.27 8.79
CA SER A 140 -0.95 12.78 7.45
C SER A 140 0.36 13.21 6.82
N VAL A 141 0.61 12.72 5.60
CA VAL A 141 1.82 13.01 4.82
C VAL A 141 1.71 14.38 4.12
N THR A 142 0.52 14.98 4.09
CA THR A 142 0.24 16.19 3.32
C THR A 142 0.17 17.42 4.22
N LYS A 143 1.02 18.41 3.95
CA LYS A 143 1.07 19.71 4.66
C LYS A 143 -0.15 20.62 4.44
N TYR A 144 -1.12 20.19 3.62
CA TYR A 144 -2.29 20.97 3.19
C TYR A 144 -3.62 20.47 3.73
N GLN A 145 -3.63 19.59 4.75
CA GLN A 145 -4.86 19.42 5.52
C GLN A 145 -5.09 20.69 6.34
N VAL A 146 -5.80 21.64 5.74
CA VAL A 146 -6.50 22.70 6.48
C VAL A 146 -7.45 21.96 7.39
N GLY A 147 -7.21 22.03 8.69
CA GLY A 147 -8.12 21.46 9.68
C GLY A 147 -9.46 22.17 9.51
N ALA A 148 -10.44 21.53 8.88
CA ALA A 148 -11.83 21.92 9.02
C ALA A 148 -12.25 21.54 10.44
N ARG A 149 -11.81 22.32 11.43
CA ARG A 149 -12.31 22.23 12.78
C ARG A 149 -13.76 22.74 12.73
N PRO A 150 -14.75 22.04 13.31
CA PRO A 150 -16.14 22.51 13.35
C PRO A 150 -16.36 23.88 14.04
N PHE A 151 -15.32 24.49 14.60
CA PHE A 151 -15.35 25.75 15.35
C PHE A 151 -14.47 26.85 14.74
N ASP A 152 -13.76 26.58 13.65
CA ASP A 152 -13.12 27.67 12.91
C ASP A 152 -14.24 28.32 12.09
N GLY A 153 -14.66 29.51 12.52
CA GLY A 153 -15.65 30.32 11.81
C GLY A 153 -15.25 30.55 10.35
N PRO A 154 -16.18 31.00 9.49
CA PRO A 154 -15.93 31.10 8.07
C PRO A 154 -14.70 32.00 7.82
N ALA A 155 -13.81 31.52 6.95
CA ALA A 155 -12.45 32.02 6.73
C ALA A 155 -12.38 33.40 6.03
N ASP A 156 -13.49 34.12 6.00
CA ASP A 156 -13.70 35.37 5.28
C ASP A 156 -13.96 36.58 6.19
N ALA A 157 -13.97 36.41 7.52
CA ALA A 157 -14.21 37.51 8.45
C ALA A 157 -13.03 38.51 8.59
N ASP A 158 -11.81 38.11 8.19
CA ASP A 158 -10.58 38.90 8.41
C ASP A 158 -9.92 39.40 7.11
N ALA A 159 -10.62 39.32 5.97
CA ALA A 159 -10.10 39.90 4.74
C ALA A 159 -10.12 41.45 4.86
N PRO A 160 -9.00 42.16 4.67
CA PRO A 160 -9.01 43.62 4.67
C PRO A 160 -9.90 44.09 3.52
N ILE A 161 -10.92 44.87 3.89
CA ILE A 161 -11.84 45.52 2.95
C ILE A 161 -11.02 46.51 2.14
N HIS A 162 -10.63 46.12 0.92
CA HIS A 162 -10.07 47.06 -0.03
C HIS A 162 -11.20 48.00 -0.46
N SER A 163 -11.14 49.23 0.07
CA SER A 163 -11.98 50.39 -0.28
C SER A 163 -11.79 50.84 -1.72
#